data_AF-A0A2V8QLT8-F1
#
_entry.id   AF-A0A2V8QLT8-F1
#
_cell.length_a   1.000
_cell.length_b   1.000
_cell.length_c   1.000
_cell.angle_alpha   90.00
_cell.angle_beta   90.00
_cell.angle_gamma   90.00
#
_symmetry.space_group_name_H-M   'P 1'
#
loop_
_entity.id
_entity.type
_entity.pdbx_description
1 polymer ?
#
loop_
_entity_poly.entity_id
_entity_poly.type
_entity_poly.pdbx_seq_one_letter_code
_entity_poly.pdbx_strand_id
1 'polypeptide(L)'
;MATDADAAGVFAATNGGRALAPVAGLAPSVFRADPIFVTPYSEQANVGVERLLSPDVTVRANYLFTRGRNLPRTRNINLLPPVVLTLANAAALGITAPTPQQLGRLVFGPGRIDPRFDAIYQLEDSANSTYNGLMLALNKRLSNEFELLASYTLSKTIDDASDFDEQPDNPYHLRAERALSRQDVRQRFILSALFDLPFGEEEENKGSNKGGDDLLGAILGHIEVASIMIFSSGRPANALTGADEERSRAFPLASRPLGLARNSLRTPRFINFDLRALKYFPFGEKRRLDLVVEFFNLFNHPNVTGVNQLFGSGVAPILTFGAPTAFSGPRQLRFSIDFEF
;
A
#
# COMPACT_ATOMS: atom_id res chain seq x y z
N MET A 1 29.73 5.61 21.28
CA MET A 1 28.40 5.46 20.65
C MET A 1 27.92 6.86 20.32
N ALA A 2 27.52 7.14 19.08
CA ALA A 2 27.04 8.48 18.70
C ALA A 2 25.68 8.76 19.33
N THR A 3 25.58 9.74 20.22
CA THR A 3 24.36 10.24 20.86
C THR A 3 23.69 11.32 20.00
N ASP A 4 22.47 11.74 20.36
CA ASP A 4 21.82 12.88 19.71
C ASP A 4 22.64 14.17 19.88
N ALA A 5 23.36 14.30 21.00
CA ALA A 5 24.31 15.38 21.23
C ALA A 5 25.52 15.30 20.28
N ASP A 6 26.01 14.10 19.99
CA ASP A 6 27.06 13.91 18.99
C ASP A 6 26.55 14.25 17.58
N ALA A 7 25.33 13.84 17.23
CA ALA A 7 24.72 14.19 15.94
C ALA A 7 24.53 15.72 15.79
N ALA A 8 24.03 16.39 16.82
CA ALA A 8 23.91 17.84 16.85
C ALA A 8 25.28 18.54 16.78
N GLY A 9 26.28 18.00 17.49
CA GLY A 9 27.66 18.48 17.46
C GLY A 9 28.29 18.35 16.08
N VAL A 10 28.09 17.22 15.40
CA VAL A 10 28.53 17.01 14.01
C VAL A 10 27.83 17.97 13.07
N PHE A 11 26.49 18.11 13.17
CA PHE A 11 25.72 19.04 12.34
C PHE A 11 26.19 20.48 12.50
N ALA A 12 26.44 20.92 13.74
CA ALA A 12 26.98 22.24 14.03
C ALA A 12 28.40 22.41 13.46
N ALA A 13 29.29 21.43 13.67
CA ALA A 13 30.66 21.47 13.17
C ALA A 13 30.77 21.47 11.64
N THR A 14 29.80 20.85 10.96
CA THR A 14 29.74 20.81 9.49
C THR A 14 28.91 21.93 8.88
N ASN A 15 28.34 22.85 9.68
CA ASN A 15 27.35 23.85 9.26
C ASN A 15 26.20 23.23 8.45
N GLY A 16 25.72 22.06 8.88
CA GLY A 16 24.69 21.28 8.19
C GLY A 16 25.17 20.54 6.93
N GLY A 17 26.47 20.65 6.58
CA GLY A 17 27.09 19.90 5.50
C GLY A 17 27.48 18.47 5.90
N ARG A 18 28.10 17.74 4.96
CA ARG A 18 28.67 16.42 5.22
C ARG A 18 30.02 16.55 5.94
N ALA A 19 30.28 15.66 6.89
CA ALA A 19 31.63 15.49 7.43
C ALA A 19 32.57 14.99 6.32
N LEU A 20 33.72 15.63 6.14
CA LEU A 20 34.72 15.26 5.13
C LEU A 20 35.72 14.20 5.62
N ALA A 21 35.70 13.91 6.93
CA ALA A 21 36.51 12.89 7.58
C ALA A 21 35.70 12.21 8.69
N PRO A 22 36.08 10.98 9.10
CA PRO A 22 35.47 10.33 10.26
C PRO A 22 35.58 11.22 11.51
N VAL A 23 34.49 11.31 12.26
CA VAL A 23 34.44 12.10 13.50
C VAL A 23 35.12 11.31 14.61
N ALA A 24 36.17 11.90 15.21
CA ALA A 24 36.93 11.25 16.27
C ALA A 24 36.02 10.85 17.45
N GLY A 25 36.18 9.61 17.94
CA GLY A 25 35.37 9.06 19.03
C GLY A 25 34.02 8.47 18.60
N LEU A 26 33.62 8.63 17.33
CA LEU A 26 32.42 8.02 16.79
C LEU A 26 32.77 6.80 15.92
N ALA A 27 32.36 5.62 16.36
CA ALA A 27 32.50 4.41 15.57
C ALA A 27 31.56 4.48 14.34
N PRO A 28 32.03 4.10 13.14
CA PRO A 28 31.20 4.08 11.95
C PRO A 28 30.12 2.99 12.02
N SER A 29 29.02 3.20 11.31
CA SER A 29 28.07 2.12 11.01
C SER A 29 28.34 1.55 9.62
N VAL A 30 28.16 0.24 9.45
CA VAL A 30 28.43 -0.45 8.18
C VAL A 30 27.24 -1.29 7.76
N PHE A 31 27.08 -1.45 6.44
CA PHE A 31 26.14 -2.38 5.82
C PHE A 31 26.92 -3.56 5.25
N ARG A 32 26.45 -4.78 5.46
CA ARG A 32 27.04 -5.99 4.89
C ARG A 32 25.97 -7.03 4.58
N ALA A 33 26.23 -7.89 3.60
CA ALA A 33 25.44 -9.09 3.40
C ALA A 33 25.83 -10.16 4.42
N ASP A 34 24.88 -11.00 4.81
CA ASP A 34 25.15 -12.24 5.51
C ASP A 34 26.01 -13.16 4.62
N PRO A 35 27.18 -13.66 5.07
CA PRO A 35 27.99 -14.59 4.28
C PRO A 35 27.27 -15.89 3.90
N ILE A 36 26.22 -16.28 4.62
CA ILE A 36 25.42 -17.48 4.34
C ILE A 36 24.06 -17.18 3.70
N PHE A 37 23.87 -15.97 3.17
CA PHE A 37 22.64 -15.55 2.51
C PHE A 37 22.27 -16.51 1.36
N VAL A 38 21.04 -17.04 1.39
CA VAL A 38 20.51 -17.89 0.32
C VAL A 38 19.49 -17.17 -0.54
N THR A 39 19.27 -17.70 -1.75
CA THR A 39 18.30 -17.12 -2.68
C THR A 39 16.87 -17.25 -2.13
N PRO A 40 16.09 -16.15 -2.06
CA PRO A 40 14.67 -16.20 -1.69
C PRO A 40 13.88 -17.00 -2.73
N TYR A 41 12.82 -17.66 -2.29
CA TYR A 41 11.90 -18.36 -3.20
C TYR A 41 10.45 -18.24 -2.74
N SER A 42 9.53 -18.61 -3.63
CA SER A 42 8.10 -18.64 -3.33
C SER A 42 7.51 -20.00 -3.70
N GLU A 43 6.71 -20.55 -2.78
CA GLU A 43 5.87 -21.72 -3.01
C GLU A 43 4.47 -21.23 -3.36
N GLN A 44 3.89 -21.71 -4.45
CA GLN A 44 2.58 -21.25 -4.92
C GLN A 44 1.67 -22.43 -5.25
N ALA A 45 0.40 -22.30 -4.88
CA ALA A 45 -0.65 -23.23 -5.26
C ALA A 45 -1.89 -22.44 -5.70
N ASN A 46 -2.50 -22.87 -6.80
CA ASN A 46 -3.71 -22.26 -7.34
C ASN A 46 -4.74 -23.35 -7.63
N VAL A 47 -5.98 -23.13 -7.21
CA VAL A 47 -7.12 -24.01 -7.50
C VAL A 47 -8.25 -23.14 -8.04
N GLY A 48 -8.76 -23.48 -9.22
CA GLY A 48 -9.78 -22.70 -9.89
C GLY A 48 -10.91 -23.55 -10.44
N VAL A 49 -12.11 -22.98 -10.49
CA VAL A 49 -13.27 -23.51 -11.19
C VAL A 49 -13.87 -22.41 -12.04
N GLU A 50 -14.24 -22.76 -13.26
CA GLU A 50 -14.91 -21.87 -14.20
C GLU A 50 -16.15 -22.56 -14.72
N ARG A 51 -17.23 -21.79 -14.87
CA ARG A 51 -18.48 -22.28 -15.42
C ARG A 51 -19.15 -21.23 -16.30
N LEU A 52 -19.54 -21.66 -17.49
CA LEU A 52 -20.46 -20.93 -18.34
C LEU A 52 -21.89 -21.08 -17.76
N LEU A 53 -22.52 -19.97 -17.39
CA LEU A 53 -23.89 -19.95 -16.82
C LEU A 53 -24.95 -19.71 -17.91
N SER A 54 -24.63 -18.89 -18.90
CA SER A 54 -25.39 -18.62 -20.13
C SER A 54 -24.40 -18.48 -21.29
N PRO A 55 -24.82 -18.44 -22.57
CA PRO A 55 -23.91 -18.33 -23.72
C PRO A 55 -22.91 -17.17 -23.66
N ASP A 56 -23.26 -16.12 -22.90
CA ASP A 56 -22.52 -14.87 -22.75
C ASP A 56 -21.99 -14.62 -21.33
N VAL A 57 -22.42 -15.37 -20.30
CA VAL A 57 -22.00 -15.18 -18.90
C VAL A 57 -21.15 -16.32 -18.40
N THR A 58 -19.93 -16.00 -17.96
CA THR A 58 -18.99 -16.92 -17.31
C THR A 58 -18.74 -16.49 -15.88
N VAL A 59 -18.74 -17.44 -14.96
CA VAL A 59 -18.33 -17.24 -13.56
C VAL A 59 -17.09 -18.06 -13.27
N ARG A 60 -16.15 -17.45 -12.54
CA ARG A 60 -14.91 -18.08 -12.10
C ARG A 60 -14.70 -17.87 -10.60
N ALA A 61 -14.22 -18.90 -9.93
CA ALA A 61 -13.69 -18.81 -8.58
C ALA A 61 -12.27 -19.39 -8.57
N ASN A 62 -11.30 -18.63 -8.08
CA ASN A 62 -9.90 -19.05 -7.95
C ASN A 62 -9.41 -18.81 -6.53
N TYR A 63 -8.74 -19.79 -5.96
CA TYR A 63 -8.01 -19.65 -4.72
C TYR A 63 -6.50 -19.70 -5.00
N LEU A 64 -5.76 -18.68 -4.55
CA LEU A 64 -4.32 -18.57 -4.66
C LEU A 64 -3.70 -18.59 -3.25
N PHE A 65 -2.77 -19.51 -3.05
CA PHE A 65 -1.86 -19.55 -1.92
C PHE A 65 -0.45 -19.23 -2.40
N THR A 66 0.23 -18.31 -1.70
CA THR A 66 1.64 -18.00 -1.93
C THR A 66 2.36 -17.93 -0.60
N ARG A 67 3.50 -18.62 -0.48
CA ARG A 67 4.40 -18.54 0.68
C ARG A 67 5.78 -18.08 0.24
N GLY A 68 6.20 -16.92 0.72
CA GLY A 68 7.56 -16.43 0.55
C GLY A 68 8.46 -17.02 1.63
N ARG A 69 9.61 -17.54 1.21
CA ARG A 69 10.62 -18.16 2.06
C ARG A 69 11.97 -17.50 1.83
N ASN A 70 12.74 -17.43 2.91
CA ASN A 70 14.08 -16.84 2.94
C ASN A 70 14.11 -15.43 2.36
N LEU A 71 13.09 -14.62 2.68
CA LEU A 71 12.97 -13.27 2.15
C LEU A 71 14.02 -12.37 2.80
N PRO A 72 14.55 -11.38 2.04
CA PRO A 72 15.52 -10.45 2.57
C PRO A 72 14.93 -9.56 3.66
N ARG A 73 15.73 -9.29 4.69
CA ARG A 73 15.53 -8.22 5.66
C ARG A 73 16.85 -7.68 6.15
N THR A 74 16.84 -6.45 6.62
CA THR A 74 17.99 -5.83 7.27
C THR A 74 17.77 -5.81 8.77
N ARG A 75 18.80 -6.18 9.55
CA ARG A 75 18.80 -5.98 11.01
C ARG A 75 20.13 -5.47 11.51
N ASN A 76 20.12 -4.69 12.60
CA ASN A 76 21.33 -4.39 13.33
C ASN A 76 21.76 -5.58 14.21
N ILE A 77 22.90 -6.20 13.89
CA ILE A 77 23.44 -7.35 14.63
C ILE A 77 24.49 -6.98 15.68
N ASN A 78 24.86 -5.71 15.80
CA ASN A 78 25.97 -5.30 16.67
C ASN A 78 25.55 -4.94 18.10
N LEU A 79 24.34 -5.32 18.51
CA LEU A 79 23.77 -4.97 19.81
C LEU A 79 24.04 -6.07 20.83
N LEU A 80 24.31 -5.72 22.09
CA LEU A 80 24.24 -6.68 23.20
C LEU A 80 22.78 -7.06 23.50
N PRO A 81 22.50 -8.17 24.22
CA PRO A 81 21.13 -8.51 24.61
C PRO A 81 20.44 -7.35 25.36
N PRO A 82 19.15 -7.10 25.08
CA PRO A 82 18.43 -5.98 25.67
C PRO A 82 18.10 -6.26 27.14
N VAL A 83 17.88 -5.20 27.91
CA VAL A 83 17.45 -5.25 29.31
C VAL A 83 16.18 -4.43 29.49
N VAL A 84 15.35 -4.78 30.49
CA VAL A 84 14.17 -3.98 30.80
C VAL A 84 14.62 -2.65 31.40
N LEU A 85 14.16 -1.54 30.81
CA LEU A 85 14.42 -0.20 31.32
C LEU A 85 13.56 0.09 32.54
N THR A 86 14.21 0.55 33.60
CA THR A 86 13.60 1.04 34.83
C THR A 86 14.22 2.39 35.18
N LEU A 87 13.57 3.17 36.04
CA LEU A 87 14.17 4.42 36.52
C LEU A 87 15.52 4.20 37.23
N ALA A 88 15.69 3.03 37.87
CA ALA A 88 16.91 2.70 38.62
C ALA A 88 18.13 2.43 37.72
N ASN A 89 17.94 1.84 36.53
CA ASN A 89 19.04 1.50 35.62
C ASN A 89 19.20 2.47 34.44
N ALA A 90 18.29 3.44 34.26
CA ALA A 90 18.32 4.38 33.14
C ALA A 90 19.66 5.12 33.02
N ALA A 91 20.18 5.65 34.13
CA ALA A 91 21.46 6.37 34.15
C ALA A 91 22.64 5.47 33.74
N ALA A 92 22.67 4.22 34.21
CA ALA A 92 23.70 3.24 33.85
C ALA A 92 23.67 2.85 32.37
N LEU A 93 22.49 2.95 31.74
CA LEU A 93 22.30 2.75 30.30
C LEU A 93 22.55 4.02 29.48
N GLY A 94 22.89 5.15 30.11
CA GLY A 94 23.09 6.43 29.43
C GLY A 94 21.78 7.05 28.93
N ILE A 95 20.68 6.83 29.66
CA ILE A 95 19.36 7.44 29.44
C ILE A 95 19.11 8.40 30.61
N THR A 96 19.17 9.70 30.35
CA THR A 96 19.04 10.73 31.38
C THR A 96 17.58 11.09 31.68
N ALA A 97 16.71 10.99 30.68
CA ALA A 97 15.28 11.29 30.79
C ALA A 97 14.46 10.24 30.01
N PRO A 98 14.16 9.07 30.61
CA PRO A 98 13.41 8.02 29.93
C PRO A 98 11.99 8.48 29.59
N THR A 99 11.55 8.25 28.35
CA THR A 99 10.18 8.59 27.94
C THR A 99 9.18 7.56 28.50
N PRO A 100 7.88 7.92 28.59
CA PRO A 100 6.85 6.95 28.94
C PRO A 100 6.81 5.70 28.03
N GLN A 101 7.24 5.83 26.77
CA GLN A 101 7.31 4.71 25.81
C GLN A 101 8.55 3.82 26.00
N GLN A 102 9.55 4.24 26.80
CA GLN A 102 10.73 3.43 27.13
C GLN A 102 10.59 2.69 28.46
N LEU A 103 9.91 3.26 29.45
CA LEU A 103 9.81 2.66 30.79
C LEU A 103 9.09 1.31 30.74
N GLY A 104 9.70 0.27 31.31
CA GLY A 104 9.18 -1.11 31.28
C GLY A 104 9.41 -1.83 29.94
N ARG A 105 10.03 -1.18 28.96
CA ARG A 105 10.40 -1.76 27.66
C ARG A 105 11.77 -2.42 27.71
N LEU A 106 11.99 -3.41 26.85
CA LEU A 106 13.34 -3.89 26.52
C LEU A 106 14.09 -2.81 25.72
N VAL A 107 15.26 -2.40 26.22
CA VAL A 107 16.14 -1.43 25.57
C VAL A 107 17.56 -1.97 25.44
N PHE A 108 18.26 -1.52 24.43
CA PHE A 108 19.64 -1.85 24.13
C PHE A 108 20.60 -0.84 24.78
N GLY A 109 21.56 -1.35 25.54
CA GLY A 109 22.59 -0.53 26.16
C GLY A 109 23.61 0.04 25.17
N PRO A 110 24.54 0.87 25.66
CA PRO A 110 25.58 1.49 24.83
C PRO A 110 26.63 0.52 24.26
N GLY A 111 26.75 -0.68 24.85
CA GLY A 111 27.72 -1.68 24.45
C GLY A 111 27.45 -2.28 23.06
N ARG A 112 28.52 -2.80 22.45
CA ARG A 112 28.54 -3.43 21.12
C ARG A 112 29.25 -4.76 21.17
N ILE A 113 28.83 -5.69 20.31
CA ILE A 113 29.52 -6.97 20.14
C ILE A 113 30.91 -6.74 19.52
N ASP A 114 30.96 -5.97 18.43
CA ASP A 114 32.18 -5.46 17.82
C ASP A 114 32.30 -3.96 18.09
N PRO A 115 33.18 -3.54 19.03
CA PRO A 115 33.32 -2.14 19.42
C PRO A 115 33.92 -1.25 18.33
N ARG A 116 34.43 -1.81 17.23
CA ARG A 116 34.94 -1.03 16.08
C ARG A 116 33.82 -0.33 15.31
N PHE A 117 32.57 -0.79 15.44
CA PHE A 117 31.42 -0.28 14.72
C PHE A 117 30.32 0.18 15.69
N ASP A 118 29.51 1.15 15.29
CA ASP A 118 28.29 1.49 16.02
C ASP A 118 27.18 0.49 15.65
N ALA A 119 26.57 0.60 14.48
CA ALA A 119 25.66 -0.42 13.95
C ALA A 119 26.35 -1.28 12.88
N ILE A 120 26.01 -2.57 12.85
CA ILE A 120 26.30 -3.45 11.72
C ILE A 120 24.95 -3.88 11.16
N TYR A 121 24.53 -3.23 10.09
CA TYR A 121 23.31 -3.58 9.38
C TYR A 121 23.59 -4.77 8.47
N GLN A 122 23.13 -5.94 8.87
CA GLN A 122 23.27 -7.16 8.09
C GLN A 122 22.01 -7.36 7.26
N LEU A 123 22.18 -7.45 5.93
CA LEU A 123 21.16 -7.96 5.02
C LEU A 123 21.19 -9.48 5.10
N GLU A 124 20.12 -10.05 5.62
CA GLU A 124 19.93 -11.49 5.81
C GLU A 124 18.62 -11.94 5.17
N ASP A 125 18.41 -13.24 5.12
CA ASP A 125 17.33 -13.93 4.42
C ASP A 125 16.37 -14.61 5.40
N SER A 126 16.10 -13.98 6.54
CA SER A 126 15.34 -14.60 7.63
C SER A 126 13.82 -14.34 7.57
N ALA A 127 13.35 -13.50 6.66
CA ALA A 127 11.95 -13.08 6.61
C ALA A 127 11.06 -14.07 5.85
N ASN A 128 9.76 -14.08 6.17
CA ASN A 128 8.79 -14.98 5.54
C ASN A 128 7.43 -14.30 5.37
N SER A 129 6.73 -14.66 4.30
CA SER A 129 5.37 -14.17 4.03
C SER A 129 4.40 -15.29 3.68
N THR A 130 3.12 -15.04 3.85
CA THR A 130 2.04 -15.96 3.50
C THR A 130 0.84 -15.17 3.01
N TYR A 131 0.41 -15.45 1.79
CA TYR A 131 -0.74 -14.89 1.13
C TYR A 131 -1.79 -15.99 0.90
N ASN A 132 -3.05 -15.66 1.20
CA ASN A 132 -4.22 -16.47 0.86
C ASN A 132 -5.22 -15.53 0.18
N GLY A 133 -5.65 -15.85 -1.04
CA GLY A 133 -6.60 -15.03 -1.79
C GLY A 133 -7.67 -15.88 -2.44
N LEU A 134 -8.94 -15.54 -2.23
CA LEU A 134 -10.07 -16.04 -3.00
C LEU A 134 -10.52 -14.93 -3.95
N MET A 135 -10.51 -15.20 -5.25
CA MET A 135 -11.01 -14.31 -6.29
C MET A 135 -12.25 -14.92 -6.93
N LEU A 136 -13.35 -14.17 -6.91
CA LEU A 136 -14.58 -14.44 -7.63
C LEU A 136 -14.67 -13.48 -8.81
N ALA A 137 -14.97 -13.97 -10.00
CA ALA A 137 -15.14 -13.14 -11.19
C ALA A 137 -16.42 -13.53 -11.93
N LEU A 138 -17.11 -12.53 -12.45
CA LEU A 138 -18.25 -12.66 -13.35
C LEU A 138 -17.93 -11.85 -14.61
N ASN A 139 -17.98 -12.52 -15.75
CA ASN A 139 -17.74 -11.93 -17.06
C ASN A 139 -18.98 -12.17 -17.93
N LYS A 140 -19.71 -11.09 -18.25
CA LYS A 140 -20.74 -11.07 -19.26
C LYS A 140 -20.16 -10.39 -20.50
N ARG A 141 -20.05 -11.14 -21.60
CA ARG A 141 -19.67 -10.60 -22.91
C ARG A 141 -20.75 -9.66 -23.42
N LEU A 142 -20.37 -8.74 -24.32
CA LEU A 142 -21.32 -7.85 -24.98
C LEU A 142 -22.43 -8.64 -25.65
N SER A 143 -23.66 -8.42 -25.17
CA SER A 143 -24.90 -8.97 -25.70
C SER A 143 -26.05 -8.09 -25.21
N ASN A 144 -27.03 -7.82 -26.08
CA ASN A 144 -28.10 -6.86 -25.81
C ASN A 144 -27.52 -5.56 -25.23
N GLU A 145 -26.54 -5.00 -25.97
CA GLU A 145 -25.96 -3.67 -25.72
C GLU A 145 -25.26 -3.51 -24.36
N PHE A 146 -24.96 -4.61 -23.66
CA PHE A 146 -24.38 -4.58 -22.32
C PHE A 146 -23.20 -5.54 -22.16
N GLU A 147 -22.07 -5.06 -21.66
CA GLU A 147 -20.93 -5.88 -21.23
C GLU A 147 -20.59 -5.60 -19.76
N LEU A 148 -20.19 -6.64 -19.03
CA LEU A 148 -19.89 -6.55 -17.60
C LEU A 148 -18.70 -7.43 -17.20
N LEU A 149 -17.74 -6.83 -16.52
CA LEU A 149 -16.71 -7.55 -15.78
C LEU A 149 -16.75 -7.15 -14.31
N ALA A 150 -17.12 -8.08 -13.44
CA ALA A 150 -17.08 -7.90 -12.01
C ALA A 150 -16.03 -8.84 -11.40
N SER A 151 -15.19 -8.33 -10.50
CA SER A 151 -14.23 -9.14 -9.75
C SER A 151 -14.24 -8.77 -8.27
N TYR A 152 -14.25 -9.77 -7.41
CA TYR A 152 -14.14 -9.63 -5.96
C TYR A 152 -12.99 -10.49 -5.45
N THR A 153 -12.05 -9.88 -4.74
CA THR A 153 -10.94 -10.56 -4.07
C THR A 153 -11.07 -10.40 -2.57
N LEU A 154 -11.17 -11.52 -1.85
CA LEU A 154 -11.01 -11.60 -0.40
C LEU A 154 -9.61 -12.17 -0.12
N SER A 155 -8.75 -11.42 0.55
CA SER A 155 -7.36 -11.88 0.78
C SER A 155 -6.85 -11.64 2.19
N LYS A 156 -5.82 -12.40 2.57
CA LYS A 156 -5.03 -12.24 3.80
C LYS A 156 -3.56 -12.36 3.48
N THR A 157 -2.79 -11.35 3.83
CA THR A 157 -1.33 -11.38 3.76
C THR A 157 -0.76 -11.18 5.17
N ILE A 158 0.06 -12.14 5.62
CA ILE A 158 0.84 -12.07 6.85
C ILE A 158 2.31 -12.17 6.50
N ASP A 159 3.13 -11.31 7.06
CA ASP A 159 4.58 -11.35 6.94
C ASP A 159 5.24 -10.97 8.26
N ASP A 160 6.56 -11.18 8.38
CA ASP A 160 7.37 -10.63 9.47
C ASP A 160 8.25 -9.44 9.02
N ALA A 161 8.40 -9.21 7.71
CA ALA A 161 8.89 -7.99 7.08
C ALA A 161 8.13 -7.79 5.77
N SER A 162 7.65 -6.58 5.52
CA SER A 162 6.95 -6.22 4.28
C SER A 162 7.90 -5.72 3.20
N ASP A 163 9.14 -5.39 3.56
CA ASP A 163 10.21 -5.00 2.66
C ASP A 163 11.58 -5.29 3.31
N PHE A 164 12.67 -5.23 2.55
CA PHE A 164 14.03 -5.56 3.03
C PHE A 164 14.61 -4.52 3.98
N ASP A 165 14.12 -3.27 3.92
CA ASP A 165 14.57 -2.15 4.74
C ASP A 165 13.77 -1.99 6.04
N GLU A 166 12.68 -2.75 6.21
CA GLU A 166 11.88 -2.74 7.44
C GLU A 166 12.65 -3.42 8.59
N GLN A 167 13.10 -2.60 9.55
CA GLN A 167 13.81 -3.09 10.73
C GLN A 167 12.84 -3.71 11.75
N PRO A 168 13.25 -4.78 12.44
CA PRO A 168 12.51 -5.30 13.58
C PRO A 168 12.63 -4.35 14.78
N ASP A 169 11.62 -4.31 15.64
CA ASP A 169 11.66 -3.56 16.91
C ASP A 169 12.70 -4.16 17.87
N ASN A 170 12.82 -5.50 17.85
CA ASN A 170 13.82 -6.23 18.60
C ASN A 170 14.55 -7.25 17.69
N PRO A 171 15.82 -6.99 17.30
CA PRO A 171 16.62 -7.90 16.48
C PRO A 171 16.84 -9.30 17.06
N TYR A 172 16.65 -9.49 18.37
CA TYR A 172 16.72 -10.79 19.04
C TYR A 172 15.40 -11.57 19.03
N HIS A 173 14.28 -10.93 18.67
CA HIS A 173 12.95 -11.56 18.73
C HIS A 173 12.13 -11.34 17.44
N LEU A 174 12.68 -11.77 16.30
CA LEU A 174 12.08 -11.57 14.97
C LEU A 174 10.68 -12.19 14.82
N ARG A 175 10.35 -13.23 15.59
CA ARG A 175 9.01 -13.85 15.55
C ARG A 175 7.89 -12.90 15.98
N ALA A 176 8.21 -11.92 16.83
CA ALA A 176 7.26 -10.90 17.28
C ALA A 176 6.84 -9.94 16.15
N GLU A 177 7.58 -9.89 15.04
CA GLU A 177 7.24 -9.05 13.90
C GLU A 177 6.20 -9.69 12.97
N ARG A 178 5.80 -10.95 13.22
CA ARG A 178 4.79 -11.63 12.40
C ARG A 178 3.41 -10.99 12.60
N ALA A 179 2.96 -10.24 11.60
CA ALA A 179 1.74 -9.45 11.64
C ALA A 179 1.07 -9.38 10.27
N LEU A 180 -0.03 -8.62 10.15
CA LEU A 180 -0.56 -8.29 8.83
C LEU A 180 0.49 -7.53 8.04
N SER A 181 0.61 -7.88 6.76
CA SER A 181 1.51 -7.22 5.82
C SER A 181 1.05 -5.80 5.51
N ARG A 182 1.97 -4.87 5.23
CA ARG A 182 1.64 -3.54 4.69
C ARG A 182 0.95 -3.63 3.33
N GLN A 183 1.12 -4.75 2.63
CA GLN A 183 0.48 -5.07 1.36
C GLN A 183 -0.89 -5.79 1.52
N ASP A 184 -1.39 -6.03 2.75
CA ASP A 184 -2.71 -6.65 2.99
C ASP A 184 -3.84 -5.74 2.50
N VAL A 185 -4.55 -6.16 1.46
CA VAL A 185 -5.84 -5.60 1.05
C VAL A 185 -6.90 -6.66 1.27
N ARG A 186 -7.59 -6.56 2.40
CA ARG A 186 -8.57 -7.56 2.85
C ARG A 186 -9.64 -7.84 1.82
N GLN A 187 -10.25 -6.80 1.27
CA GLN A 187 -11.33 -6.90 0.30
C GLN A 187 -11.09 -5.93 -0.84
N ARG A 188 -11.28 -6.39 -2.07
CA ARG A 188 -11.22 -5.53 -3.25
C ARG A 188 -12.28 -5.97 -4.25
N PHE A 189 -13.18 -5.06 -4.59
CA PHE A 189 -14.18 -5.22 -5.63
C PHE A 189 -13.85 -4.26 -6.77
N ILE A 190 -13.88 -4.76 -8.00
CA ILE A 190 -13.78 -3.96 -9.22
C ILE A 190 -14.96 -4.34 -10.12
N LEU A 191 -15.68 -3.34 -10.59
CA LEU A 191 -16.73 -3.47 -11.59
C LEU A 191 -16.36 -2.63 -12.80
N SER A 192 -16.34 -3.23 -13.97
CA SER A 192 -16.26 -2.56 -15.26
C SER A 192 -17.52 -2.89 -16.04
N ALA A 193 -18.25 -1.87 -16.46
CA ALA A 193 -19.51 -2.04 -17.19
C ALA A 193 -19.52 -1.14 -18.41
N LEU A 194 -20.01 -1.66 -19.52
CA LEU A 194 -20.16 -0.95 -20.79
C LEU A 194 -21.62 -1.10 -21.23
N PHE A 195 -22.26 0.03 -21.54
CA PHE A 195 -23.62 0.09 -22.04
C PHE A 195 -23.61 0.87 -23.34
N ASP A 196 -24.01 0.23 -24.42
CA ASP A 196 -24.44 0.93 -25.63
C ASP A 196 -25.91 1.31 -25.44
N LEU A 197 -26.27 2.57 -25.62
CA LEU A 197 -27.65 2.98 -25.40
C LEU A 197 -28.51 2.58 -26.61
N PRO A 198 -29.60 1.79 -26.43
CA PRO A 198 -30.41 1.25 -27.52
C PRO A 198 -31.39 2.30 -28.07
N PHE A 199 -30.91 3.51 -28.32
CA PHE A 199 -31.65 4.58 -28.96
C PHE A 199 -31.01 4.86 -30.32
N GLY A 200 -31.79 5.21 -31.33
CA GLY A 200 -31.28 5.64 -32.64
C GLY A 200 -30.73 4.56 -33.57
N GLU A 201 -30.67 3.28 -33.17
CA GLU A 201 -30.52 2.17 -34.10
C GLU A 201 -31.90 1.74 -34.62
N GLU A 202 -32.43 2.51 -35.58
CA GLU A 202 -33.49 2.01 -36.44
C GLU A 202 -32.87 1.10 -37.51
N GLU A 203 -32.84 -0.21 -37.27
CA GLU A 203 -32.90 -1.17 -38.37
C GLU A 203 -34.32 -1.70 -38.54
N GLU A 204 -34.86 -1.43 -39.73
CA GLU A 204 -35.99 -2.11 -40.37
C GLU A 204 -37.29 -2.26 -39.57
N ASN A 205 -38.02 -1.16 -39.37
CA ASN A 205 -39.47 -1.28 -39.46
C ASN A 205 -40.10 -0.16 -40.29
N LYS A 206 -40.35 -0.50 -41.55
CA LYS A 206 -41.15 0.27 -42.49
C LYS A 206 -42.50 0.62 -41.88
N GLY A 207 -42.72 1.92 -41.68
CA GLY A 207 -44.04 2.53 -41.68
C GLY A 207 -44.70 2.66 -40.32
N SER A 208 -44.52 3.81 -39.67
CA SER A 208 -45.65 4.69 -39.37
C SER A 208 -45.14 6.06 -38.90
N ASN A 209 -45.77 7.11 -39.40
CA ASN A 209 -45.64 8.49 -38.93
C ASN A 209 -45.59 8.61 -37.39
N LYS A 210 -44.50 9.14 -36.82
CA LYS A 210 -44.53 9.90 -35.56
C LYS A 210 -43.48 11.03 -35.54
N GLY A 211 -43.86 12.17 -36.13
CA GLY A 211 -43.16 13.43 -35.92
C GLY A 211 -43.34 13.88 -34.46
N GLY A 212 -42.31 13.65 -33.64
CA GLY A 212 -42.28 14.03 -32.23
C GLY A 212 -41.22 13.28 -31.41
N ASP A 213 -40.95 12.01 -31.75
CA ASP A 213 -39.97 11.14 -31.07
C ASP A 213 -38.54 11.22 -31.67
N ASP A 214 -38.39 11.93 -32.80
CA ASP A 214 -37.18 11.98 -33.64
C ASP A 214 -36.00 12.74 -32.99
N LEU A 215 -36.26 13.79 -32.21
CA LEU A 215 -35.21 14.59 -31.58
C LEU A 215 -34.53 13.84 -30.43
N LEU A 216 -35.31 13.13 -29.61
CA LEU A 216 -34.78 12.33 -28.50
C LEU A 216 -34.01 11.12 -29.03
N GLY A 217 -34.51 10.45 -30.08
CA GLY A 217 -33.79 9.38 -30.77
C GLY A 217 -32.46 9.84 -31.37
N ALA A 218 -32.44 10.99 -32.05
CA ALA A 218 -31.21 11.57 -32.62
C ALA A 218 -30.20 12.05 -31.55
N ILE A 219 -30.69 12.65 -30.46
CA ILE A 219 -29.82 13.13 -29.36
C ILE A 219 -29.29 11.96 -28.54
N LEU A 220 -30.12 10.98 -28.18
CA LEU A 220 -29.78 9.91 -27.26
C LEU A 220 -29.23 8.66 -27.94
N GLY A 221 -29.40 8.52 -29.25
CA GLY A 221 -28.80 7.40 -29.96
C GLY A 221 -27.29 7.50 -30.00
N HIS A 222 -26.61 6.42 -30.35
CA HIS A 222 -25.18 6.48 -30.64
C HIS A 222 -24.31 6.88 -29.43
N ILE A 223 -24.79 6.60 -28.22
CA ILE A 223 -24.11 6.92 -26.96
C ILE A 223 -23.64 5.62 -26.33
N GLU A 224 -22.34 5.55 -26.08
CA GLU A 224 -21.73 4.48 -25.30
C GLU A 224 -21.33 5.04 -23.93
N VAL A 225 -21.68 4.31 -22.86
CA VAL A 225 -21.31 4.64 -21.49
C VAL A 225 -20.50 3.51 -20.89
N ALA A 226 -19.26 3.79 -20.52
CA ALA A 226 -18.42 2.87 -19.77
C ALA A 226 -18.19 3.38 -18.34
N SER A 227 -18.24 2.50 -17.35
CA SER A 227 -17.95 2.84 -15.96
C SER A 227 -16.96 1.87 -15.34
N ILE A 228 -16.12 2.38 -14.43
CA ILE A 228 -15.23 1.58 -13.61
C ILE A 228 -15.44 1.97 -12.15
N MET A 229 -15.79 1.00 -11.32
CA MET A 229 -15.99 1.19 -9.88
C MET A 229 -14.99 0.34 -9.12
N ILE A 230 -14.29 0.94 -8.16
CA ILE A 230 -13.30 0.27 -7.33
C ILE A 230 -13.65 0.51 -5.87
N PHE A 231 -13.88 -0.57 -5.13
CA PHE A 231 -14.07 -0.53 -3.69
C PHE A 231 -13.02 -1.42 -3.03
N SER A 232 -12.24 -0.86 -2.12
CA SER A 232 -11.16 -1.59 -1.47
C SER A 232 -11.08 -1.26 0.00
N SER A 233 -10.83 -2.27 0.83
CA SER A 233 -10.48 -2.06 2.23
C SER A 233 -9.21 -1.23 2.34
N GLY A 234 -9.07 -0.49 3.44
CA GLY A 234 -7.85 0.22 3.76
C GLY A 234 -6.67 -0.71 4.04
N ARG A 235 -5.46 -0.18 3.82
CA ARG A 235 -4.20 -0.91 3.99
C ARG A 235 -3.67 -0.74 5.42
N PRO A 236 -3.03 -1.77 5.98
CA PRO A 236 -2.31 -1.63 7.24
C PRO A 236 -1.18 -0.61 7.15
N ALA A 237 -0.93 0.09 8.25
CA ALA A 237 0.19 1.00 8.42
C ALA A 237 0.81 0.76 9.81
N ASN A 238 2.12 0.96 9.92
CA ASN A 238 2.81 0.77 11.18
C ASN A 238 2.62 2.01 12.09
N ALA A 239 2.45 1.78 13.39
CA ALA A 239 2.46 2.85 14.38
C ALA A 239 3.91 3.10 14.78
N LEU A 240 4.39 4.34 14.73
CA LEU A 240 5.77 4.66 15.11
C LEU A 240 5.77 5.69 16.22
N THR A 241 6.61 5.50 17.23
CA THR A 241 6.87 6.55 18.24
C THR A 241 7.62 7.74 17.64
N GLY A 242 8.36 7.50 16.54
CA GLY A 242 9.16 8.50 15.83
C GLY A 242 10.52 8.76 16.44
N ALA A 243 10.89 8.01 17.47
CA ALA A 243 12.19 8.00 18.13
C ALA A 243 12.67 6.55 18.29
N ASP A 244 13.97 6.33 18.51
CA ASP A 244 14.54 5.00 18.79
C ASP A 244 14.35 4.63 20.28
N GLU A 245 13.13 4.28 20.66
CA GLU A 245 12.77 4.05 22.07
C GLU A 245 13.52 2.84 22.66
N GLU A 246 13.79 1.81 21.85
CA GLU A 246 14.54 0.62 22.24
C GLU A 246 16.05 0.86 22.18
N ARG A 247 16.52 1.95 21.57
CA ARG A 247 17.95 2.23 21.29
C ARG A 247 18.60 1.15 20.43
N SER A 248 17.82 0.54 19.55
CA SER A 248 18.22 -0.53 18.64
C SER A 248 19.11 -0.04 17.50
N ARG A 249 19.17 1.29 17.26
CA ARG A 249 19.76 1.88 16.07
C ARG A 249 19.13 1.33 14.80
N ALA A 250 17.82 1.05 14.82
CA ALA A 250 17.09 0.70 13.62
C ALA A 250 17.13 1.88 12.63
N PHE A 251 17.51 1.60 11.38
CA PHE A 251 17.35 2.52 10.27
C PHE A 251 16.63 1.83 9.09
N PRO A 252 15.46 2.33 8.67
CA PRO A 252 14.65 3.39 9.30
C PRO A 252 14.19 3.03 10.74
N LEU A 253 13.72 4.03 11.49
CA LEU A 253 13.19 3.82 12.84
C LEU A 253 12.00 2.86 12.84
N ALA A 254 12.01 1.90 13.77
CA ALA A 254 11.02 0.83 13.84
C ALA A 254 10.23 0.81 15.16
N SER A 255 10.58 1.67 16.12
CA SER A 255 10.00 1.70 17.45
C SER A 255 8.49 1.90 17.43
N ARG A 256 7.76 0.91 17.95
CA ARG A 256 6.29 0.94 18.02
C ARG A 256 5.81 1.42 19.39
N PRO A 257 4.69 2.14 19.50
CA PRO A 257 4.11 2.46 20.81
C PRO A 257 3.76 1.19 21.59
N LEU A 258 3.91 1.25 22.91
CA LEU A 258 3.56 0.15 23.80
C LEU A 258 2.09 -0.27 23.60
N GLY A 259 1.86 -1.58 23.51
CA GLY A 259 0.54 -2.16 23.25
C GLY A 259 0.10 -2.18 21.78
N LEU A 260 0.85 -1.55 20.88
CA LEU A 260 0.56 -1.61 19.44
C LEU A 260 1.48 -2.63 18.73
N ALA A 261 0.83 -3.57 18.05
CA ALA A 261 1.51 -4.53 17.19
C ALA A 261 1.96 -3.86 15.87
N ARG A 262 2.87 -4.53 15.15
CA ARG A 262 3.26 -4.13 13.79
C ARG A 262 2.04 -4.06 12.88
N ASN A 263 1.99 -3.01 12.05
CA ASN A 263 0.92 -2.78 11.08
C ASN A 263 -0.51 -2.75 11.68
N SER A 264 -0.65 -2.16 12.87
CA SER A 264 -1.91 -2.06 13.61
C SER A 264 -2.81 -0.89 13.20
N LEU A 265 -2.27 0.16 12.56
CA LEU A 265 -3.09 1.22 11.98
C LEU A 265 -3.69 0.76 10.66
N ARG A 266 -4.75 1.44 10.21
CA ARG A 266 -5.32 1.26 8.89
C ARG A 266 -5.61 2.60 8.23
N THR A 267 -5.35 2.69 6.94
CA THR A 267 -5.92 3.77 6.12
C THR A 267 -7.44 3.61 6.04
N PRO A 268 -8.19 4.68 5.71
CA PRO A 268 -9.58 4.56 5.29
C PRO A 268 -9.77 3.65 4.07
N ARG A 269 -11.02 3.26 3.82
CA ARG A 269 -11.42 2.54 2.61
C ARG A 269 -11.19 3.40 1.36
N PHE A 270 -10.86 2.75 0.26
CA PHE A 270 -10.70 3.38 -1.05
C PHE A 270 -11.95 3.14 -1.89
N ILE A 271 -12.55 4.22 -2.40
CA ILE A 271 -13.76 4.19 -3.24
C ILE A 271 -13.52 5.11 -4.44
N ASN A 272 -13.49 4.52 -5.64
CA ASN A 272 -13.32 5.28 -6.87
C ASN A 272 -14.40 4.91 -7.87
N PHE A 273 -14.88 5.92 -8.60
CA PHE A 273 -15.84 5.78 -9.68
C PHE A 273 -15.34 6.60 -10.85
N ASP A 274 -15.03 5.94 -11.95
CA ASP A 274 -14.69 6.57 -13.21
C ASP A 274 -15.80 6.32 -14.23
N LEU A 275 -16.04 7.30 -15.09
CA LEU A 275 -17.09 7.25 -16.11
C LEU A 275 -16.52 7.75 -17.43
N ARG A 276 -16.80 7.04 -18.52
CA ARG A 276 -16.58 7.49 -19.88
C ARG A 276 -17.94 7.54 -20.58
N ALA A 277 -18.21 8.63 -21.25
CA ALA A 277 -19.32 8.75 -22.20
C ALA A 277 -18.75 9.08 -23.57
N LEU A 278 -19.14 8.32 -24.57
CA LEU A 278 -18.83 8.55 -25.98
C LEU A 278 -20.14 8.83 -26.71
N LYS A 279 -20.13 9.82 -27.60
CA LYS A 279 -21.19 10.05 -28.58
C LYS A 279 -20.56 10.00 -29.96
N TYR A 280 -21.08 9.13 -30.82
CA TYR A 280 -20.65 9.06 -32.22
C TYR A 280 -21.58 9.88 -33.12
N PHE A 281 -20.98 10.52 -34.14
CA PHE A 281 -21.66 11.27 -35.18
C PHE A 281 -21.22 10.74 -36.56
N PRO A 282 -22.09 10.01 -37.28
CA PRO A 282 -21.75 9.50 -38.60
C PRO A 282 -21.81 10.60 -39.67
N PHE A 283 -20.88 10.59 -40.63
CA PHE A 283 -20.82 11.50 -41.78
C PHE A 283 -20.74 10.69 -43.09
N GLY A 284 -21.90 10.27 -43.60
CA GLY A 284 -21.96 9.34 -44.73
C GLY A 284 -21.50 7.93 -44.33
N GLU A 285 -21.08 7.12 -45.30
CA GLU A 285 -20.86 5.68 -45.09
C GLU A 285 -19.51 5.32 -44.44
N LYS A 286 -18.51 6.22 -44.48
CA LYS A 286 -17.12 5.88 -44.11
C LYS A 286 -16.48 6.80 -43.08
N ARG A 287 -17.12 7.92 -42.75
CA ARG A 287 -16.54 8.93 -41.85
C ARG A 287 -17.36 9.02 -40.57
N ARG A 288 -16.69 9.19 -39.44
CA ARG A 288 -17.36 9.44 -38.16
C ARG A 288 -16.54 10.37 -37.28
N LEU A 289 -17.22 11.07 -36.39
CA LEU A 289 -16.63 11.87 -35.32
C LEU A 289 -17.09 11.31 -33.98
N ASP A 290 -16.13 10.97 -33.14
CA ASP A 290 -16.38 10.51 -31.78
C ASP A 290 -16.05 11.65 -30.82
N LEU A 291 -17.04 12.04 -30.01
CA LEU A 291 -16.85 12.96 -28.88
C LEU A 291 -16.81 12.13 -27.61
N VAL A 292 -15.70 12.19 -26.88
CA VAL A 292 -15.49 11.42 -25.65
C VAL A 292 -15.31 12.37 -24.48
N VAL A 293 -16.02 12.10 -23.39
CA VAL A 293 -15.82 12.73 -22.09
C VAL A 293 -15.52 11.65 -21.05
N GLU A 294 -14.43 11.83 -20.33
CA GLU A 294 -14.02 10.94 -19.25
C GLU A 294 -13.95 11.70 -17.94
N PHE A 295 -14.55 11.14 -16.91
CA PHE A 295 -14.53 11.60 -15.54
C PHE A 295 -13.74 10.60 -14.72
N PHE A 296 -12.58 11.01 -14.21
CA PHE A 296 -11.83 10.25 -13.21
C PHE A 296 -12.23 10.74 -11.83
N ASN A 297 -12.53 9.82 -10.91
CA ASN A 297 -13.09 10.13 -9.60
C ASN A 297 -14.33 11.04 -9.71
N LEU A 298 -15.36 10.58 -10.44
CA LEU A 298 -16.59 11.29 -10.77
C LEU A 298 -17.23 11.97 -9.57
N PHE A 299 -17.21 11.35 -8.39
CA PHE A 299 -17.81 11.92 -7.18
C PHE A 299 -16.87 12.81 -6.36
N ASN A 300 -15.62 13.00 -6.79
CA ASN A 300 -14.58 13.71 -6.04
C ASN A 300 -14.42 13.17 -4.62
N HIS A 301 -14.52 11.84 -4.46
CA HIS A 301 -14.38 11.21 -3.16
C HIS A 301 -12.90 11.27 -2.74
N PRO A 302 -12.58 11.76 -1.53
CA PRO A 302 -11.20 11.83 -1.05
C PRO A 302 -10.71 10.42 -0.70
N ASN A 303 -9.82 9.90 -1.53
CA ASN A 303 -9.24 8.57 -1.33
C ASN A 303 -7.89 8.69 -0.63
N VAL A 304 -7.91 8.51 0.69
CA VAL A 304 -6.71 8.58 1.54
C VAL A 304 -5.75 7.44 1.22
N THR A 305 -4.52 7.76 0.83
CA THR A 305 -3.46 6.79 0.50
C THR A 305 -2.38 6.69 1.58
N GLY A 306 -2.35 7.64 2.52
CA GLY A 306 -1.43 7.67 3.65
C GLY A 306 -2.06 8.31 4.89
N VAL A 307 -1.66 7.83 6.05
CA VAL A 307 -2.04 8.38 7.35
C VAL A 307 -0.76 8.70 8.14
N ASN A 308 -0.84 9.67 9.04
CA ASN A 308 0.26 9.99 9.93
C ASN A 308 0.49 8.83 10.91
N GLN A 309 1.66 8.21 10.79
CA GLN A 309 2.07 7.06 11.61
C GLN A 309 2.69 7.47 12.94
N LEU A 310 2.98 8.76 13.14
CA LEU A 310 3.68 9.29 14.30
C LEU A 310 2.74 9.37 15.51
N PHE A 311 2.93 8.45 16.46
CA PHE A 311 2.28 8.45 17.77
C PHE A 311 2.97 9.41 18.73
N GLY A 312 4.31 9.49 18.68
CA GLY A 312 5.14 10.21 19.65
C GLY A 312 5.62 9.34 20.82
N SER A 313 6.43 9.93 21.70
CA SER A 313 7.02 9.27 22.87
C SER A 313 6.20 9.40 24.17
N GLY A 314 5.02 10.05 24.11
CA GLY A 314 4.14 10.24 25.25
C GLY A 314 3.25 9.02 25.56
N VAL A 315 2.48 9.07 26.66
CA VAL A 315 1.50 8.01 27.00
C VAL A 315 0.29 7.98 26.07
N ALA A 316 0.02 9.08 25.37
CA ALA A 316 -1.08 9.25 24.45
C ALA A 316 -0.53 9.73 23.09
N PRO A 317 -1.23 9.41 21.98
CA PRO A 317 -0.80 9.85 20.66
C PRO A 317 -0.83 11.37 20.54
N ILE A 318 0.05 11.93 19.70
CA ILE A 318 -0.07 13.32 19.25
C ILE A 318 -1.40 13.54 18.50
N LEU A 319 -1.90 14.78 18.50
CA LEU A 319 -3.22 15.14 17.94
C LEU A 319 -3.40 14.73 16.47
N THR A 320 -2.33 14.69 15.69
CA THR A 320 -2.37 14.37 14.26
C THR A 320 -2.18 12.89 13.95
N PHE A 321 -2.01 12.02 14.96
CA PHE A 321 -1.85 10.58 14.75
C PHE A 321 -3.08 9.99 14.04
N GLY A 322 -2.84 9.20 12.99
CA GLY A 322 -3.90 8.62 12.15
C GLY A 322 -4.60 9.60 11.21
N ALA A 323 -4.28 10.90 11.26
CA ALA A 323 -4.84 11.88 10.32
C ALA A 323 -4.35 11.59 8.88
N PRO A 324 -5.17 11.84 7.85
CA PRO A 324 -4.75 11.72 6.46
C PRO A 324 -3.54 12.61 6.14
N THR A 325 -2.54 12.05 5.46
CA THR A 325 -1.32 12.77 5.02
C THR A 325 -1.15 12.76 3.50
N ALA A 326 -1.85 11.86 2.81
CA ALA A 326 -1.81 11.77 1.36
C ALA A 326 -3.16 11.28 0.82
N PHE A 327 -3.49 11.72 -0.39
CA PHE A 327 -4.72 11.38 -1.11
C PHE A 327 -4.38 10.96 -2.54
N SER A 328 -5.25 10.16 -3.17
CA SER A 328 -5.19 9.96 -4.63
C SER A 328 -5.64 11.23 -5.36
N GLY A 329 -5.54 11.20 -6.70
CA GLY A 329 -5.95 12.31 -7.55
C GLY A 329 -7.40 12.79 -7.28
N PRO A 330 -7.66 14.10 -7.39
CA PRO A 330 -9.00 14.67 -7.30
C PRO A 330 -9.82 14.28 -8.55
N ARG A 331 -11.05 14.78 -8.64
CA ARG A 331 -11.83 14.69 -9.88
C ARG A 331 -11.06 15.31 -11.06
N GLN A 332 -10.96 14.58 -12.16
CA GLN A 332 -10.40 15.07 -13.42
C GLN A 332 -11.38 14.81 -14.56
N LEU A 333 -11.42 15.75 -15.51
CA LEU A 333 -12.20 15.61 -16.73
C LEU A 333 -11.24 15.60 -17.92
N ARG A 334 -11.43 14.68 -18.84
CA ARG A 334 -10.72 14.63 -20.13
C ARG A 334 -11.73 14.65 -21.25
N PHE A 335 -11.42 15.42 -22.29
CA PHE A 335 -12.20 15.53 -23.51
C PHE A 335 -11.33 15.05 -24.66
N SER A 336 -11.88 14.21 -25.53
CA SER A 336 -11.22 13.75 -26.75
C SER A 336 -12.18 13.89 -27.92
N ILE A 337 -11.60 14.19 -29.08
CA ILE A 337 -12.33 14.30 -30.35
C ILE A 337 -11.53 13.49 -31.35
N ASP A 338 -12.13 12.42 -31.86
CA ASP A 338 -11.50 11.53 -32.82
C ASP A 338 -12.31 11.56 -34.13
N PHE A 339 -11.64 11.78 -35.26
CA PHE A 339 -12.28 11.79 -36.58
C PHE A 339 -11.68 10.70 -37.44
N GLU A 340 -12.52 9.77 -37.89
CA GLU A 340 -12.15 8.66 -38.75
C GLU A 340 -12.69 8.89 -40.17
N PHE A 341 -11.92 8.51 -41.20
CA PHE A 341 -12.24 8.83 -42.60
C PHE A 341 -11.94 7.75 -43.63
#